data_AF-A0A849WWD0-F1
#
_entry.id   AF-A0A849WWD0-F1
#
_cell.length_a   1.000
_cell.length_b   1.000
_cell.length_c   1.000
_cell.angle_alpha   90.00
_cell.angle_beta   90.00
_cell.angle_gamma   90.00
#
_symmetry.space_group_name_H-M   'P 1'
#
loop_
_entity.id
_entity.type
_entity.pdbx_description
1 polymer ?
#
loop_
_entity_poly.entity_id
_entity_poly.type
_entity_poly.pdbx_seq_one_letter_code
_entity_poly.pdbx_strand_id
1 'polypeptide(L)'
;MTPAKFKEIREQLKLSQTELATHLGVKTYKPISHYETGFRTPSLLIQAVMSWLSGLSEKEAVKFLEQLKHHMDKVQKSSKRKAHDGR
;
A
#
# COMPACT_ATOMS: atom_id res chain seq x y z
N MET A 1 -0.62 -7.35 13.09
CA MET A 1 0.42 -6.29 13.20
C MET A 1 -0.10 -5.15 14.07
N THR A 2 0.75 -4.52 14.90
CA THR A 2 0.34 -3.39 15.75
C THR A 2 0.34 -2.06 14.99
N PRO A 3 -0.45 -1.06 15.40
CA PRO A 3 -0.45 0.28 14.79
C PRO A 3 0.94 0.94 14.79
N ALA A 4 1.67 0.80 15.90
CA ALA A 4 3.04 1.30 16.04
C ALA A 4 3.99 0.66 15.03
N LYS A 5 3.92 -0.67 14.85
CA LYS A 5 4.77 -1.37 13.87
C LYS A 5 4.45 -0.96 12.43
N PHE A 6 3.16 -0.74 12.13
CA PHE A 6 2.75 -0.24 10.81
C PHE A 6 3.43 1.10 10.50
N LYS A 7 3.36 2.04 11.46
CA LYS A 7 3.96 3.37 11.35
C LYS A 7 5.49 3.30 11.21
N GLU A 8 6.14 2.49 12.03
CA GLU A 8 7.59 2.29 12.01
C GLU A 8 8.08 1.85 10.63
N ILE A 9 7.43 0.85 10.02
CA ILE A 9 7.80 0.35 8.68
C ILE A 9 7.66 1.46 7.64
N ARG A 10 6.58 2.25 7.67
CA ARG A 10 6.41 3.39 6.75
C ARG A 10 7.56 4.39 6.90
N GLU A 11 7.93 4.72 8.13
CA GLU A 11 8.96 5.72 8.43
C GLU A 11 10.37 5.22 8.08
N GLN A 12 10.66 3.95 8.28
CA GLN A 12 11.90 3.30 7.81
C GLN A 12 12.08 3.39 6.30
N LEU A 13 10.98 3.32 5.55
CA LEU A 13 10.96 3.50 4.10
C LEU A 13 10.89 4.97 3.66
N LYS A 14 10.90 5.91 4.61
CA LYS A 14 10.81 7.37 4.37
C LYS A 14 9.60 7.78 3.53
N LEU A 15 8.51 7.03 3.64
CA LEU A 15 7.27 7.31 2.92
C LEU A 15 6.33 8.17 3.76
N SER A 16 5.66 9.12 3.12
CA SER A 16 4.47 9.76 3.67
C SER A 16 3.28 8.78 3.68
N GLN A 17 2.25 9.10 4.47
CA GLN A 17 1.01 8.31 4.47
C GLN A 17 0.34 8.30 3.09
N THR A 18 0.48 9.38 2.31
CA THR A 18 -0.07 9.50 0.94
C THR A 18 0.68 8.62 -0.06
N GLU A 19 2.00 8.56 0.03
CA GLU A 19 2.82 7.71 -0.85
C GLU A 19 2.54 6.23 -0.55
N LEU A 20 2.55 5.84 0.72
CA LEU A 20 2.22 4.47 1.10
C LEU A 20 0.80 4.08 0.67
N ALA A 21 -0.17 5.00 0.80
CA ALA A 21 -1.52 4.79 0.30
C ALA A 21 -1.56 4.45 -1.20
N THR A 22 -0.78 5.20 -1.99
CA THR A 22 -0.66 4.99 -3.44
C THR A 22 -0.10 3.62 -3.76
N HIS A 23 0.97 3.20 -3.07
CA HIS A 23 1.57 1.88 -3.30
C HIS A 23 0.71 0.71 -2.83
N LEU A 24 -0.09 0.89 -1.77
CA LEU A 24 -1.00 -0.14 -1.26
C LEU A 24 -2.37 -0.15 -1.95
N GLY A 25 -2.61 0.78 -2.87
CA GLY A 25 -3.86 0.84 -3.65
C GLY A 25 -5.08 1.30 -2.87
N VAL A 26 -4.87 2.04 -1.79
CA VAL A 26 -5.95 2.68 -1.04
C VAL A 26 -6.14 4.11 -1.50
N LYS A 27 -7.41 4.55 -1.64
CA LYS A 27 -7.76 5.79 -2.36
C LYS A 27 -7.20 7.09 -1.76
N THR A 28 -6.90 7.12 -0.47
CA THR A 28 -6.48 8.34 0.25
C THR A 28 -5.50 7.99 1.37
N TYR A 29 -4.91 9.00 2.02
CA TYR A 29 -4.08 8.81 3.21
C TYR A 29 -4.89 8.33 4.44
N LYS A 30 -6.20 8.57 4.50
CA LYS A 30 -7.04 8.30 5.68
C LYS A 30 -6.99 6.84 6.14
N PRO A 31 -7.12 5.82 5.25
CA PRO A 31 -6.88 4.42 5.63
C PRO A 31 -5.55 4.18 6.34
N ILE A 32 -4.45 4.78 5.84
CA ILE A 32 -3.12 4.64 6.45
C ILE A 32 -3.09 5.25 7.84
N SER A 33 -3.62 6.47 7.99
CA SER A 33 -3.77 7.11 9.31
C SER A 33 -4.60 6.28 10.28
N HIS A 34 -5.71 5.68 9.82
CA HIS A 34 -6.54 4.80 10.65
C HIS A 34 -5.83 3.51 11.06
N TYR A 35 -4.95 2.98 10.20
CA TYR A 35 -4.12 1.83 10.53
C TYR A 35 -3.07 2.17 11.58
N GLU A 36 -2.43 3.34 11.46
CA GLU A 36 -1.37 3.82 12.38
C GLU A 36 -1.91 4.26 13.74
N THR A 37 -3.17 4.68 13.81
CA THR A 37 -3.86 5.05 15.07
C THR A 37 -4.61 3.88 15.72
N GLY A 38 -4.74 2.75 15.02
CA GLY A 38 -5.52 1.60 15.48
C GLY A 38 -7.04 1.77 15.35
N PHE A 39 -7.52 2.90 14.79
CA PHE A 39 -8.95 3.10 14.51
C PHE A 39 -9.51 2.03 13.56
N ARG A 40 -8.68 1.51 12.65
CA ARG A 40 -9.05 0.42 11.75
C ARG A 40 -7.94 -0.62 11.68
N THR A 41 -8.35 -1.90 11.62
CA THR A 41 -7.41 -2.99 11.32
C THR A 41 -7.19 -3.10 9.80
N PRO A 42 -5.94 -3.14 9.30
CA PRO A 42 -5.67 -3.40 7.88
C PRO A 42 -6.12 -4.80 7.45
N SER A 43 -6.45 -4.99 6.17
CA SER A 43 -6.77 -6.33 5.65
C SER A 43 -5.58 -7.27 5.79
N LEU A 44 -5.83 -8.59 5.78
CA LEU A 44 -4.77 -9.60 5.86
C LEU A 44 -3.70 -9.39 4.77
N LEU A 45 -4.12 -9.06 3.54
CA LEU A 45 -3.20 -8.76 2.45
C LEU A 45 -2.29 -7.57 2.77
N ILE A 46 -2.84 -6.45 3.26
CA ILE A 46 -2.03 -5.29 3.65
C ILE A 46 -1.08 -5.67 4.78
N GLN A 47 -1.54 -6.46 5.77
CA GLN A 47 -0.67 -6.90 6.85
C GLN A 47 0.48 -7.78 6.36
N ALA A 48 0.22 -8.69 5.41
CA ALA A 48 1.25 -9.54 4.80
C ALA A 48 2.26 -8.71 4.01
N VAL A 49 1.80 -7.73 3.22
CA VAL A 49 2.69 -6.80 2.50
C VAL A 49 3.57 -6.02 3.45
N MET A 50 3.01 -5.43 4.50
CA MET A 50 3.79 -4.67 5.48
C MET A 50 4.79 -5.57 6.23
N SER A 51 4.39 -6.79 6.59
CA SER A 51 5.30 -7.78 7.19
C SER A 51 6.46 -8.11 6.26
N TRP A 52 6.20 -8.28 4.97
CA TRP A 52 7.23 -8.52 3.96
C TRP A 52 8.21 -7.34 3.87
N LEU A 53 7.68 -6.11 3.76
CA LEU A 53 8.49 -4.89 3.71
C LEU A 53 9.42 -4.75 4.92
N SER A 54 8.98 -5.18 6.10
CA SER A 54 9.78 -5.10 7.34
C SER A 54 11.03 -5.99 7.35
N GLY A 55 11.11 -6.98 6.46
CA GLY A 55 12.26 -7.87 6.32
C GLY A 55 13.21 -7.49 5.17
N LEU A 56 12.90 -6.44 4.41
CA LEU A 56 13.68 -6.04 3.24
C LEU A 56 14.63 -4.88 3.55
N SER A 57 15.70 -4.76 2.75
CA SER A 57 16.45 -3.50 2.69
C SER A 57 15.60 -2.38 2.06
N GLU A 58 15.94 -1.12 2.35
CA GLU A 58 15.26 0.06 1.76
C GLU A 58 15.17 -0.04 0.22
N LYS A 59 16.26 -0.46 -0.43
CA LYS A 59 16.32 -0.63 -1.89
C LYS A 59 15.38 -1.71 -2.41
N GLU A 60 15.29 -2.85 -1.72
CA GLU A 60 14.41 -3.95 -2.12
C GLU A 60 12.94 -3.61 -1.89
N ALA A 61 12.64 -2.95 -0.76
CA ALA A 61 11.30 -2.49 -0.43
C ALA A 61 10.78 -1.48 -1.46
N VAL A 62 11.58 -0.48 -1.82
CA VAL A 62 11.22 0.50 -2.86
C VAL A 62 10.96 -0.21 -4.20
N LYS A 63 11.87 -1.08 -4.63
CA LYS A 63 11.71 -1.85 -5.88
C LYS A 63 10.42 -2.67 -5.87
N PHE A 64 10.09 -3.32 -4.77
CA PHE A 64 8.85 -4.07 -4.62
C PHE A 64 7.61 -3.17 -4.72
N LEU A 65 7.61 -2.02 -4.03
CA LEU A 65 6.49 -1.07 -4.04
C LEU A 65 6.23 -0.45 -5.42
N GLU A 66 7.29 -0.22 -6.20
CA GLU A 66 7.19 0.21 -7.60
C GLU A 66 6.57 -0.87 -8.49
N GLN A 67 7.02 -2.13 -8.35
CA GLN A 67 6.46 -3.27 -9.07
C GLN A 67 4.98 -3.46 -8.73
N LEU A 68 4.62 -3.40 -7.44
CA LEU A 68 3.24 -3.51 -6.98
C LEU A 68 2.36 -2.43 -7.61
N LYS A 69 2.81 -1.17 -7.57
CA LYS A 69 2.11 -0.04 -8.20
C LYS A 69 1.92 -0.26 -9.70
N HIS A 70 2.95 -0.71 -10.42
CA HIS A 70 2.86 -0.99 -11.86
C HIS A 70 1.79 -2.03 -12.19
N HIS A 71 1.72 -3.12 -11.41
CA HIS A 71 0.69 -4.14 -11.60
C HIS A 71 -0.72 -3.61 -11.28
N MET A 72 -0.87 -2.80 -10.23
CA MET A 72 -2.15 -2.17 -9.92
C MET A 72 -2.62 -1.21 -11.02
N ASP A 73 -1.72 -0.40 -11.57
CA ASP A 73 -2.02 0.52 -12.67
C ASP A 73 -2.54 -0.24 -13.92
N LYS A 74 -1.98 -1.42 -14.19
CA LYS A 74 -2.47 -2.31 -15.26
C LYS A 74 -3.88 -2.83 -14.99
N VAL A 75 -4.16 -3.28 -13.75
CA VAL A 75 -5.48 -3.76 -13.35
C VAL A 75 -6.52 -2.65 -13.50
N GLN A 76 -6.23 -1.43 -13.00
CA GLN A 76 -7.16 -0.30 -13.11
C GLN A 76 -7.42 0.10 -14.57
N LYS A 77 -6.38 0.15 -15.43
CA LYS A 77 -6.54 0.42 -16.86
C LYS A 77 -7.43 -0.62 -17.54
N SER A 78 -7.25 -1.91 -17.23
CA SER A 78 -8.08 -2.97 -17.79
C SER A 78 -9.56 -2.87 -17.35
N SER A 79 -9.81 -2.48 -16.10
CA SER A 79 -11.18 -2.27 -15.58
C SER A 79 -11.88 -1.10 -16.26
N LYS A 80 -11.17 0.00 -16.54
CA LYS A 80 -11.74 1.17 -17.22
C LYS A 80 -12.13 0.88 -18.66
N ARG A 81 -11.32 0.09 -19.39
CA ARG A 81 -11.64 -0.32 -20.78
C ARG A 81 -12.91 -1.16 -20.84
N LYS A 82 -13.06 -2.15 -19.95
CA LYS A 82 -14.26 -2.99 -19.87
C LYS A 82 -15.54 -2.20 -19.53
N ALA A 83 -15.43 -1.15 -18.72
CA ALA A 83 -16.58 -0.29 -18.39
C ALA A 83 -17.02 0.62 -19.55
N HIS A 84 -16.15 0.89 -20.52
CA HIS A 84 -16.44 1.72 -21.70
C HIS A 84 -17.04 0.91 -22.86
N ASP A 85 -16.67 -0.37 -23.01
CA ASP A 85 -17.11 -1.26 -24.11
C ASP A 85 -18.45 -1.97 -23.83
N GLY A 86 -18.98 -1.82 -22.60
CA GLY A 86 -20.26 -2.39 -22.16
C GLY A 86 -21.44 -1.41 -22.18
N ARG A 87 -21.34 -0.31 -22.93
CA ARG A 87 -22.40 0.70 -23.10
C ARG A 87 -22.72 0.92 -24.56
#